data_AF-A0AAQ1BXT6-F1
#
_entry.id   AF-A0AAQ1BXT6-F1
#
_cell.length_a   1.000
_cell.length_b   1.000
_cell.length_c   1.000
_cell.angle_alpha   90.00
_cell.angle_beta   90.00
_cell.angle_gamma   90.00
#
_symmetry.space_group_name_H-M   'P 1'
#
loop_
_entity.id
_entity.type
_entity.pdbx_description
1 polymer ?
#
loop_
_entity_poly.entity_id
_entity_poly.type
_entity_poly.pdbx_seq_one_letter_code
_entity_poly.pdbx_strand_id
1 'polypeptide(L)'
;MSMSTLWRLMLALTIAMVWLGPSERAHAETTCTVTLGTPLAFGNVAANGTTDAVATLNVSCATAALSVLGYVQVSLCLDLGPGSASSGVYAPRRMLNSTTDSLDFQIYSEATRTQIWGATGSAAPSPRTLTLSYNVPVITG
;
A
#
# COMPACT_ATOMS: atom_id res chain seq x y z
N MET A 1 2.78 -59.88 15.74
CA MET A 1 2.15 -58.95 14.78
C MET A 1 2.62 -59.30 13.38
N SER A 2 1.72 -59.26 12.37
CA SER A 2 2.07 -59.53 10.98
C SER A 2 2.98 -58.42 10.43
N MET A 3 3.92 -58.77 9.54
CA MET A 3 4.79 -57.81 8.83
C MET A 3 3.98 -56.67 8.19
N SER A 4 2.74 -56.96 7.76
CA SER A 4 1.82 -55.99 7.15
C SER A 4 1.26 -54.94 8.12
N THR A 5 1.08 -55.28 9.41
CA THR A 5 0.58 -54.32 10.42
C THR A 5 1.67 -53.35 10.86
N LEU A 6 2.93 -53.81 10.93
CA LEU A 6 4.11 -52.97 11.20
C LEU A 6 4.36 -51.96 10.07
N TRP A 7 4.25 -52.37 8.81
CA TRP A 7 4.39 -51.46 7.65
C TRP A 7 3.34 -50.34 7.66
N ARG A 8 2.07 -50.68 7.93
CA ARG A 8 0.97 -49.69 7.98
C ARG A 8 1.17 -48.67 9.10
N LEU A 9 1.68 -49.10 10.25
CA LEU A 9 1.98 -48.20 11.37
C LEU A 9 3.16 -47.26 11.05
N MET A 10 4.21 -47.77 10.41
CA MET A 10 5.33 -46.92 9.95
C MET A 10 4.87 -45.88 8.93
N LEU A 11 3.99 -46.26 8.00
CA LEU A 11 3.47 -45.35 6.99
C LEU A 11 2.56 -44.27 7.60
N ALA A 12 1.75 -44.63 8.60
CA ALA A 12 0.93 -43.67 9.34
C ALA A 12 1.79 -42.69 10.17
N LEU A 13 2.86 -43.19 10.81
CA LEU A 13 3.76 -42.37 11.63
C LEU A 13 4.56 -41.37 10.79
N THR A 14 5.02 -41.77 9.60
CA THR A 14 5.74 -40.90 8.68
C THR A 14 4.84 -39.79 8.13
N ILE A 15 3.59 -40.11 7.76
CA ILE A 15 2.61 -39.09 7.35
C ILE A 15 2.34 -38.12 8.50
N ALA A 16 2.11 -38.62 9.72
CA ALA A 16 1.89 -37.75 10.88
C ALA A 16 3.09 -36.81 11.13
N MET A 17 4.32 -37.29 11.02
CA MET A 17 5.52 -36.46 11.17
C MET A 17 5.66 -35.39 10.09
N VAL A 18 5.25 -35.67 8.85
CA VAL A 18 5.24 -34.67 7.77
C VAL A 18 4.20 -33.57 8.02
N TRP A 19 3.05 -33.93 8.61
CA TRP A 19 2.00 -32.97 8.98
C TRP A 19 2.34 -32.10 10.19
N LEU A 20 3.23 -32.57 11.09
CA LEU A 20 3.77 -31.77 12.20
C LEU A 20 5.04 -30.99 11.83
N GLY A 21 5.49 -31.07 10.57
CA GLY A 21 6.60 -30.26 10.09
C GLY A 21 6.31 -28.77 10.30
N PRO A 22 7.31 -27.96 10.70
CA PRO A 22 7.11 -26.53 10.88
C PRO A 22 6.64 -25.93 9.56
N SER A 23 5.45 -25.32 9.57
CA SER A 23 5.03 -24.47 8.47
C SER A 23 6.05 -23.34 8.35
N GLU A 24 6.74 -23.27 7.21
CA GLU A 24 7.61 -22.14 6.92
C GLU A 24 6.78 -20.87 7.07
N ARG A 25 7.32 -19.90 7.82
CA ARG A 25 6.63 -18.62 8.03
C ARG A 25 6.41 -18.01 6.66
N ALA A 26 5.17 -17.63 6.36
CA ALA A 26 4.88 -16.81 5.19
C ALA A 26 5.64 -15.48 5.36
N HIS A 27 6.79 -15.36 4.71
CA HIS A 27 7.49 -14.08 4.61
C HIS A 27 6.68 -13.18 3.70
N ALA A 28 6.66 -11.87 3.99
CA ALA A 28 6.15 -10.88 3.06
C ALA A 28 7.09 -10.83 1.85
N GLU A 29 6.85 -11.71 0.89
CA GLU A 29 7.58 -11.86 -0.37
C GLU A 29 7.59 -10.56 -1.17
N THR A 30 6.50 -9.80 -1.05
CA THR A 30 6.23 -8.61 -1.84
C THR A 30 6.50 -7.37 -1.01
N THR A 31 7.43 -6.55 -1.50
CA THR A 31 7.77 -5.25 -0.94
C THR A 31 7.30 -4.16 -1.89
N CYS A 32 6.58 -3.17 -1.37
CA CYS A 32 6.15 -2.01 -2.13
C CYS A 32 6.75 -0.75 -1.52
N THR A 33 7.35 0.08 -2.37
CA THR A 33 7.88 1.38 -2.02
C THR A 33 7.07 2.47 -2.70
N VAL A 34 6.74 3.50 -1.93
CA VAL A 34 6.09 4.71 -2.43
C VAL A 34 7.07 5.85 -2.29
N THR A 35 7.38 6.52 -3.39
CA THR A 35 8.27 7.67 -3.43
C THR A 35 7.54 8.88 -3.99
N LEU A 36 7.91 10.06 -3.50
CA LEU A 36 7.44 11.32 -4.05
C LEU A 36 8.30 11.66 -5.27
N GLY A 37 7.70 11.73 -6.45
CA GLY A 37 8.37 12.11 -7.69
C GLY A 37 8.56 13.62 -7.74
N THR A 38 7.46 14.35 -7.82
CA THR A 38 7.44 15.82 -7.76
C THR A 38 6.66 16.29 -6.53
N PRO A 39 7.23 17.17 -5.70
CA PRO A 39 6.53 17.71 -4.55
C PRO A 39 5.38 18.62 -4.96
N LEU A 40 4.36 18.71 -4.10
CA LEU A 40 3.27 19.67 -4.29
C LEU A 40 3.75 21.07 -3.91
N ALA A 41 4.16 21.85 -4.90
CA ALA A 41 4.63 23.21 -4.71
C ALA A 41 3.73 24.20 -5.48
N PHE A 42 2.97 25.01 -4.75
CA PHE A 42 2.13 26.08 -5.33
C PHE A 42 2.94 27.31 -5.76
N GLY A 43 4.18 27.46 -5.27
CA GLY A 43 4.97 28.65 -5.51
C GLY A 43 4.42 29.88 -4.78
N ASN A 44 4.58 31.06 -5.38
CA ASN A 44 4.08 32.30 -4.80
C ASN A 44 2.59 32.47 -5.12
N VAL A 45 1.76 32.38 -4.09
CA VAL A 45 0.30 32.49 -4.21
C VAL A 45 -0.16 33.93 -4.02
N ALA A 46 -1.08 34.39 -4.86
CA ALA A 46 -1.73 35.68 -4.68
C ALA A 46 -2.86 35.56 -3.64
N ALA A 47 -3.05 36.58 -2.80
CA ALA A 47 -4.06 36.56 -1.74
C ALA A 47 -5.51 36.35 -2.24
N ASN A 48 -5.79 36.72 -3.48
CA ASN A 48 -7.14 36.68 -4.08
C ASN A 48 -7.22 35.77 -5.32
N GLY A 49 -6.27 34.86 -5.51
CA GLY A 49 -6.19 34.02 -6.70
C GLY A 49 -6.10 32.53 -6.36
N THR A 50 -6.68 31.68 -7.21
CA THR A 50 -6.47 30.24 -7.15
C THR A 50 -5.16 29.88 -7.85
N THR A 51 -4.29 29.14 -7.17
CA THR A 51 -3.06 28.61 -7.76
C THR A 51 -3.08 27.10 -7.68
N ASP A 52 -2.79 26.46 -8.81
CA ASP A 52 -2.83 25.01 -8.92
C ASP A 52 -1.44 24.43 -9.08
N ALA A 53 -1.23 23.26 -8.50
CA ALA A 53 0.00 22.50 -8.62
C ALA A 53 -0.31 21.00 -8.72
N VAL A 54 0.60 20.25 -9.32
CA VAL A 54 0.48 18.80 -9.47
C VAL A 54 1.68 18.14 -8.81
N ALA A 55 1.39 17.23 -7.88
CA ALA A 55 2.39 16.31 -7.33
C ALA A 55 2.28 14.95 -7.99
N THR A 56 3.42 14.27 -8.12
CA THR A 56 3.49 12.91 -8.66
C THR A 56 4.02 11.97 -7.59
N LEU A 57 3.41 10.79 -7.51
CA LEU A 57 3.78 9.71 -6.60
C LEU A 57 4.11 8.49 -7.45
N ASN A 58 5.26 7.87 -7.17
CA ASN A 58 5.67 6.64 -7.80
C ASN A 58 5.49 5.50 -6.81
N VAL A 59 4.77 4.46 -7.23
CA VAL A 59 4.59 3.22 -6.48
C VAL A 59 5.29 2.11 -7.24
N SER A 60 6.22 1.42 -6.59
CA SER A 60 6.93 0.27 -7.14
C SER A 60 6.79 -0.91 -6.20
N CYS A 61 6.38 -2.06 -6.73
CA CYS A 61 6.31 -3.31 -5.96
C CYS A 61 7.23 -4.35 -6.59
N ALA A 62 7.93 -5.09 -5.75
CA ALA A 62 8.78 -6.20 -6.14
C ALA A 62 8.53 -7.40 -5.23
N THR A 63 8.39 -8.58 -5.84
CA THR A 63 8.25 -9.87 -5.16
C THR A 63 9.59 -10.62 -5.27
N ALA A 64 10.16 -11.02 -4.12
CA ALA A 64 11.52 -11.55 -4.06
C ALA A 64 11.65 -13.03 -4.43
N ALA A 65 10.67 -13.90 -4.12
CA ALA A 65 10.71 -15.30 -4.52
C ALA A 65 9.88 -15.63 -5.74
N LEU A 66 10.21 -16.82 -6.22
CA LEU A 66 9.58 -17.53 -7.29
C LEU A 66 8.19 -17.99 -6.84
N SER A 67 7.17 -17.62 -7.59
CA SER A 67 5.79 -18.01 -7.32
C SER A 67 5.47 -19.33 -8.01
N VAL A 68 4.78 -20.24 -7.32
CA VAL A 68 4.17 -21.44 -7.94
C VAL A 68 3.11 -21.03 -8.98
N LEU A 69 2.49 -19.87 -8.80
CA LEU A 69 1.36 -19.37 -9.60
C LEU A 69 1.76 -18.32 -10.65
N GLY A 70 3.05 -17.95 -10.76
CA GLY A 70 3.57 -17.04 -11.81
C GLY A 70 2.98 -15.62 -11.87
N TYR A 71 2.05 -15.29 -10.97
CA TYR A 71 1.27 -14.06 -11.03
C TYR A 71 1.02 -13.51 -9.62
N VAL A 72 1.15 -12.19 -9.48
CA VAL A 72 0.92 -11.47 -8.22
C VAL A 72 -0.04 -10.32 -8.46
N GLN A 73 -1.00 -10.16 -7.55
CA GLN A 73 -1.79 -8.94 -7.41
C GLN A 73 -1.55 -8.31 -6.06
N VAL A 74 -1.30 -7.00 -6.07
CA VAL A 74 -1.15 -6.18 -4.86
C VAL A 74 -2.18 -5.08 -4.89
N SER A 75 -2.97 -5.00 -3.84
CA SER A 75 -3.89 -3.88 -3.60
C SER A 75 -3.34 -3.00 -2.50
N LEU A 76 -3.18 -1.70 -2.79
CA LEU A 76 -2.67 -0.70 -1.87
C LEU A 76 -3.74 0.38 -1.62
N CYS A 77 -3.84 0.83 -0.38
CA CYS A 77 -4.56 2.05 0.00
C CYS A 77 -3.53 3.16 0.25
N LEU A 78 -3.53 4.16 -0.61
CA LEU A 78 -2.69 5.34 -0.47
C LEU A 78 -3.44 6.35 0.39
N ASP A 79 -3.02 6.41 1.65
CA ASP A 79 -3.56 7.32 2.66
C ASP A 79 -2.83 8.66 2.62
N LEU A 80 -3.61 9.74 2.57
CA LEU A 80 -3.10 11.09 2.73
C LEU A 80 -3.83 11.78 3.87
N GLY A 81 -3.13 11.94 4.98
CA GLY A 81 -3.66 12.59 6.18
C GLY A 81 -4.04 14.07 5.98
N PRO A 82 -4.57 14.70 7.03
CA PRO A 82 -5.00 16.09 7.00
C PRO A 82 -3.81 17.08 6.97
N GLY A 83 -2.61 16.62 7.35
CA GLY A 83 -1.42 17.46 7.53
C GLY A 83 -1.34 18.02 8.96
N SER A 84 -0.12 18.34 9.39
CA SER A 84 0.17 18.78 10.77
C SER A 84 -0.48 20.10 11.15
N ALA A 85 -0.69 20.99 10.18
CA ALA A 85 -1.27 22.32 10.38
C ALA A 85 -2.81 22.34 10.36
N SER A 86 -3.46 21.23 10.00
CA SER A 86 -4.92 21.17 9.79
C SER A 86 -5.70 20.62 11.00
N SER A 87 -5.04 20.27 12.11
CA SER A 87 -5.68 19.79 13.34
C SER A 87 -6.72 18.66 13.13
N GLY A 88 -6.45 17.73 12.22
CA GLY A 88 -7.36 16.62 11.90
C GLY A 88 -8.37 16.90 10.78
N VAL A 89 -8.46 18.14 10.29
CA VAL A 89 -9.39 18.54 9.23
C VAL A 89 -8.80 18.25 7.84
N TYR A 90 -9.59 17.58 7.00
CA TYR A 90 -9.19 17.25 5.62
C TYR A 90 -9.71 18.25 4.59
N ALA A 91 -10.71 19.05 4.92
CA ALA A 91 -11.36 19.98 3.99
C ALA A 91 -11.85 21.26 4.68
N PRO A 92 -11.18 22.41 4.46
CA PRO A 92 -9.89 22.55 3.77
C PRO A 92 -8.73 21.97 4.59
N ARG A 93 -7.62 21.63 3.92
CA ARG A 93 -6.33 21.44 4.59
C ARG A 93 -5.67 22.80 4.78
N ARG A 94 -4.75 22.89 5.73
CA ARG A 94 -4.08 24.14 6.07
C ARG A 94 -2.58 23.99 6.01
N MET A 95 -1.92 25.00 5.46
CA MET A 95 -0.47 25.17 5.56
C MET A 95 -0.17 26.44 6.35
N LEU A 96 0.95 26.43 7.06
CA LEU A 96 1.41 27.56 7.85
C LEU A 96 2.73 28.06 7.29
N ASN A 97 2.91 29.36 7.26
CA ASN A 97 4.22 29.97 7.04
C ASN A 97 5.01 30.05 8.37
N SER A 98 6.21 30.63 8.34
CA SER A 98 7.05 30.81 9.52
C SER A 98 6.48 31.75 10.59
N THR A 99 5.52 32.61 10.24
CA THR A 99 4.82 33.54 11.14
C THR A 99 3.45 33.01 11.59
N THR A 100 3.12 31.75 11.30
CA THR A 100 1.86 31.06 11.62
C THR A 100 0.61 31.57 10.88
N ASP A 101 0.81 32.35 9.82
CA ASP A 101 -0.29 32.68 8.91
C ASP A 101 -0.71 31.42 8.15
N SER A 102 -2.02 31.24 8.02
CA SER A 102 -2.59 30.06 7.40
C SER A 102 -3.06 30.30 5.97
N LEU A 103 -2.71 29.38 5.09
CA LEU A 103 -3.32 29.26 3.76
C LEU A 103 -4.12 27.96 3.70
N ASP A 104 -5.37 28.08 3.29
CA ASP A 104 -6.23 26.94 3.02
C ASP A 104 -5.92 26.38 1.62
N PHE A 105 -5.82 25.07 1.54
CA PHE A 105 -5.58 24.36 0.28
C PHE A 105 -6.30 23.03 0.27
N GLN A 106 -6.33 22.40 -0.91
CA GLN A 106 -6.88 21.06 -1.02
C GLN A 106 -6.09 20.18 -1.98
N ILE A 107 -6.05 18.88 -1.69
CA ILE A 107 -5.44 17.85 -2.52
C ILE A 107 -6.54 16.93 -3.04
N TYR A 108 -6.59 16.80 -4.35
CA TYR A 108 -7.52 15.94 -5.06
C TYR A 108 -6.77 14.78 -5.71
N SER A 109 -7.42 13.63 -5.82
CA SER A 109 -6.84 12.43 -6.45
C SER A 109 -6.91 12.44 -7.98
N GLU A 110 -7.51 13.49 -8.57
CA GLU A 110 -7.79 13.60 -9.99
C GLU A 110 -7.91 15.08 -10.43
N ALA A 111 -7.80 15.33 -11.75
CA ALA A 111 -7.62 16.67 -12.32
C ALA A 111 -8.89 17.56 -12.36
N THR A 112 -10.09 16.97 -12.35
CA THR A 112 -11.40 17.64 -12.25
C THR A 112 -11.74 18.12 -10.83
N ARG A 113 -10.98 17.72 -9.81
CA ARG A 113 -11.05 18.19 -8.41
C ARG A 113 -12.40 18.00 -7.72
N THR A 114 -13.03 16.88 -8.01
CA THR A 114 -14.27 16.38 -7.40
C THR A 114 -13.99 15.44 -6.23
N GLN A 115 -12.89 14.67 -6.28
CA GLN A 115 -12.54 13.70 -5.24
C GLN A 115 -11.37 14.19 -4.38
N ILE A 116 -11.67 14.64 -3.17
CA ILE A 116 -10.64 14.98 -2.18
C ILE A 116 -9.92 13.70 -1.76
N TRP A 117 -8.59 13.74 -1.70
CA TRP A 117 -7.78 12.63 -1.23
C TRP A 117 -7.81 12.58 0.29
N GLY A 118 -8.14 11.43 0.89
CA GLY A 118 -8.11 11.22 2.34
C GLY A 118 -7.31 10.00 2.79
N ALA A 119 -7.66 9.48 3.96
CA ALA A 119 -6.97 8.35 4.58
C ALA A 119 -7.96 7.31 5.10
N THR A 120 -7.52 6.07 5.20
CA THR A 120 -8.28 4.95 5.76
C THR A 120 -8.81 5.31 7.15
N GLY A 121 -10.09 5.01 7.41
CA GLY A 121 -10.76 5.34 8.68
C GLY A 121 -11.36 6.74 8.77
N SER A 122 -11.18 7.60 7.75
CA SER A 122 -11.91 8.87 7.66
C SER A 122 -13.31 8.64 7.08
N ALA A 123 -14.36 9.18 7.71
CA ALA A 123 -15.74 9.07 7.20
C ALA A 123 -15.88 9.70 5.80
N ALA A 124 -15.18 10.82 5.59
CA ALA A 124 -14.83 11.42 4.31
C ALA A 124 -13.68 12.40 4.59
N PRO A 125 -12.67 12.55 3.71
CA PRO A 125 -12.48 11.90 2.41
C PRO A 125 -11.86 10.49 2.49
N SER A 126 -12.12 9.66 1.47
CA SER A 126 -11.61 8.29 1.38
C SER A 126 -10.16 8.23 0.84
N PRO A 127 -9.40 7.17 1.14
CA PRO A 127 -8.08 6.97 0.55
C PRO A 127 -8.15 6.61 -0.92
N ARG A 128 -7.00 6.69 -1.61
CA ARG A 128 -6.90 6.29 -3.00
C ARG A 128 -6.46 4.83 -3.10
N THR A 129 -7.28 4.00 -3.73
CA THR A 129 -6.93 2.60 -3.98
C THR A 129 -6.13 2.46 -5.28
N LEU A 130 -5.08 1.64 -5.23
CA LEU A 130 -4.26 1.25 -6.37
C LEU A 130 -4.15 -0.28 -6.39
N THR A 131 -4.41 -0.88 -7.55
CA THR A 131 -4.17 -2.31 -7.77
C THR A 131 -3.07 -2.46 -8.81
N LEU A 132 -2.03 -3.19 -8.42
CA LEU A 132 -0.89 -3.52 -9.28
C LEU A 132 -0.92 -5.02 -9.53
N SER A 133 -0.64 -5.40 -10.77
CA SER A 133 -0.56 -6.80 -11.18
C SER A 133 0.63 -7.00 -12.09
N TYR A 134 1.43 -8.02 -11.80
CA TYR A 134 2.62 -8.35 -12.57
C TYR A 134 2.94 -9.85 -12.47
N ASN A 135 3.70 -10.32 -13.45
CA ASN A 135 4.16 -11.70 -13.49
C ASN A 135 5.44 -11.83 -12.66
N VAL A 136 5.58 -12.97 -11.99
CA VAL A 136 6.79 -13.33 -11.22
C VAL A 136 7.36 -14.61 -11.82
N PRO A 137 8.68 -14.75 -11.98
CA PRO A 137 9.28 -15.96 -12.51
C PRO A 137 8.84 -17.21 -11.74
N VAL A 138 8.52 -18.28 -12.47
CA VAL A 138 8.04 -19.56 -11.91
C VAL A 138 9.22 -20.50 -11.72
N ILE A 139 9.25 -21.24 -10.60
CA ILE A 139 10.13 -22.42 -10.50
C ILE A 139 9.50 -23.53 -11.32
N THR A 140 9.88 -23.65 -12.58
CA THR A 140 9.70 -24.93 -13.28
C THR A 140 10.88 -25.80 -12.88
N GLY A 141 10.67 -26.66 -11.88
CA GLY A 141 11.61 -27.72 -11.52
C GLY A 141 11.78 -28.73 -12.65
#